data_AF-A0A3D2A034-F1
#
_entry.id   AF-A0A3D2A034-F1
#
_cell.length_a   1.000
_cell.length_b   1.000
_cell.length_c   1.000
_cell.angle_alpha   90.00
_cell.angle_beta   90.00
_cell.angle_gamma   90.00
#
_symmetry.space_group_name_H-M   'P 1'
#
loop_
_entity.id
_entity.type
_entity.pdbx_description
1 polymer ?
#
loop_
_entity_poly.entity_id
_entity_poly.type
_entity_poly.pdbx_seq_one_letter_code
_entity_poly.pdbx_strand_id
1 'polypeptide(L)'
;GSKTSGVNSMADFFDTAKIPGKRGLRKGPKPNLEMALMADGVAPGDVYEVLSTDAGIDRAFAKLDSIRDSVVWWEAGAQPPQLLADGEVVMTTAYNGRIFNAVAAEGKPFEIMWDGQVWDLDLWVIPKGAKNMEATLDFIKFSTGTQALADQASWISYGPVRKSSAPLVSSYHNQPDLKMAPHMPTAPANFATALQNDFEFWADNQDQLNERFNAWLSK
;
A
#
# COMPACT_ATOMS: atom_id res chain seq x y z
N GLY A 1 9.35 -20.61 15.35
CA GLY A 1 7.93 -20.55 14.94
C GLY A 1 7.76 -19.43 13.95
N SER A 2 6.72 -19.46 13.11
CA SER A 2 6.42 -18.32 12.23
C SER A 2 6.18 -17.07 13.09
N LYS A 3 6.86 -15.96 12.75
CA LYS A 3 6.66 -14.65 13.41
C LYS A 3 5.35 -13.98 12.99
N THR A 4 4.62 -14.56 12.03
CA THR A 4 3.35 -14.02 11.49
C THR A 4 2.11 -14.77 11.97
N SER A 5 2.28 -15.76 12.84
CA SER A 5 1.13 -16.52 13.37
C SER A 5 0.15 -15.60 14.09
N GLY A 6 -1.10 -15.57 13.61
CA GLY A 6 -2.17 -14.75 14.19
C GLY A 6 -2.33 -13.35 13.59
N VAL A 7 -1.52 -12.98 12.60
CA VAL A 7 -1.60 -11.72 11.84
C VAL A 7 -2.36 -11.97 10.54
N ASN A 8 -3.66 -11.69 10.52
CA ASN A 8 -4.50 -11.96 9.34
C ASN A 8 -5.31 -10.76 8.86
N SER A 9 -5.34 -9.68 9.63
CA SER A 9 -6.19 -8.53 9.34
C SER A 9 -5.53 -7.20 9.70
N MET A 10 -6.07 -6.12 9.14
CA MET A 10 -5.72 -4.76 9.56
C MET A 10 -6.12 -4.51 11.03
N ALA A 11 -7.14 -5.18 11.55
CA ALA A 11 -7.44 -5.13 12.99
C ALA A 11 -6.29 -5.69 13.85
N ASP A 12 -5.65 -6.79 13.43
CA ASP A 12 -4.48 -7.36 14.11
C ASP A 12 -3.27 -6.41 14.10
N PHE A 13 -3.11 -5.60 13.05
CA PHE A 13 -2.08 -4.55 13.01
C PHE A 13 -2.25 -3.57 14.17
N PHE A 14 -3.48 -3.21 14.53
CA PHE A 14 -3.79 -2.28 15.63
C PHE A 14 -3.85 -2.95 17.02
N ASP A 15 -3.91 -4.28 17.10
CA ASP A 15 -3.97 -5.00 18.38
C ASP A 15 -2.57 -5.23 18.98
N THR A 16 -2.08 -4.21 19.70
CA THR A 16 -0.78 -4.23 20.39
C THR A 16 -0.75 -5.17 21.60
N ALA A 17 -1.92 -5.55 22.14
CA ALA A 17 -2.02 -6.51 23.23
C ALA A 17 -1.86 -7.95 22.72
N LYS A 18 -2.52 -8.28 21.60
CA LYS A 18 -2.41 -9.59 20.94
C LYS A 18 -1.05 -9.79 20.28
N ILE A 19 -0.54 -8.76 19.60
CA ILE A 19 0.77 -8.79 18.92
C ILE A 19 1.62 -7.67 19.52
N PRO A 20 2.41 -7.93 20.57
CA PRO A 20 3.25 -6.90 21.18
C PRO A 20 4.37 -6.40 20.27
N GLY A 21 4.61 -5.09 20.26
CA GLY A 21 5.73 -4.47 19.55
C GLY A 21 5.36 -3.15 18.86
N LYS A 22 6.36 -2.43 18.33
CA LYS A 22 6.11 -1.18 17.60
C LYS A 22 5.57 -1.45 16.19
N ARG A 23 4.80 -0.49 15.68
CA ARG A 23 4.26 -0.47 14.31
C ARG A 23 5.01 0.56 13.48
N GLY A 24 5.19 0.31 12.19
CA GLY A 24 5.66 1.31 11.23
C GLY A 24 4.48 1.86 10.42
N LEU A 25 4.28 3.17 10.41
CA LEU A 25 3.28 3.82 9.57
C LEU A 25 3.89 4.96 8.77
N ARG A 26 3.38 5.20 7.56
CA ARG A 26 3.77 6.37 6.78
C ARG A 26 3.37 7.62 7.56
N LYS A 27 4.23 8.62 7.63
CA LYS A 27 3.88 9.90 8.23
C LYS A 27 2.95 10.68 7.29
N GLY A 28 1.67 10.68 7.63
CA GLY A 28 0.61 11.40 6.91
C GLY A 28 -0.75 10.75 7.11
N PRO A 29 -1.86 11.44 6.79
CA PRO A 29 -3.20 10.89 6.96
C PRO A 29 -3.50 9.78 5.94
N LYS A 30 -2.94 9.84 4.72
CA LYS A 30 -3.13 8.82 3.66
C LYS A 30 -2.02 7.76 3.65
N PRO A 31 -2.32 6.45 3.67
CA PRO A 31 -3.64 5.79 3.77
C PRO A 31 -4.04 5.41 5.23
N ASN A 32 -3.47 6.10 6.22
CA ASN A 32 -3.61 5.70 7.63
C ASN A 32 -5.04 5.84 8.14
N LEU A 33 -5.80 6.85 7.69
CA LEU A 33 -7.19 7.04 8.09
C LEU A 33 -8.08 5.91 7.54
N GLU A 34 -7.87 5.51 6.28
CA GLU A 34 -8.57 4.38 5.67
C GLU A 34 -8.29 3.08 6.42
N MET A 35 -7.01 2.78 6.67
CA MET A 35 -6.59 1.58 7.38
C MET A 35 -7.09 1.56 8.83
N ALA A 36 -7.15 2.71 9.48
CA ALA A 36 -7.72 2.83 10.82
C ALA A 36 -9.22 2.49 10.82
N LEU A 37 -10.00 3.00 9.86
CA LEU A 37 -11.43 2.65 9.77
C LEU A 37 -11.65 1.17 9.45
N MET A 38 -10.85 0.58 8.55
CA MET A 38 -10.91 -0.85 8.27
C MET A 38 -10.53 -1.69 9.51
N ALA A 39 -9.52 -1.28 10.27
CA ALA A 39 -9.17 -1.90 11.57
C ALA A 39 -10.27 -1.74 12.63
N ASP A 40 -11.14 -0.76 12.46
CA ASP A 40 -12.30 -0.49 13.33
C ASP A 40 -13.60 -1.10 12.77
N GLY A 41 -13.50 -1.99 11.77
CA GLY A 41 -14.61 -2.79 11.26
C GLY A 41 -15.45 -2.12 10.17
N VAL A 42 -15.03 -0.97 9.63
CA VAL A 42 -15.66 -0.40 8.44
C VAL A 42 -15.29 -1.25 7.22
N ALA A 43 -16.29 -1.67 6.44
CA ALA A 43 -16.05 -2.42 5.21
C ALA A 43 -15.32 -1.54 4.18
N PRO A 44 -14.40 -2.07 3.35
CA PRO A 44 -13.64 -1.28 2.38
C PRO A 44 -14.52 -0.35 1.52
N GLY A 45 -15.67 -0.83 1.05
CA GLY A 45 -16.59 -0.06 0.22
C GLY A 45 -17.22 1.17 0.89
N ASP A 46 -17.26 1.22 2.22
CA ASP A 46 -17.91 2.27 2.99
C ASP A 46 -16.90 3.28 3.57
N VAL A 47 -15.60 3.05 3.39
CA VAL A 47 -14.54 3.84 4.04
C VAL A 47 -14.62 5.33 3.69
N TYR A 48 -14.77 5.67 2.41
CA TYR A 48 -14.85 7.07 1.99
C TYR A 48 -16.19 7.73 2.31
N GLU A 49 -17.28 6.96 2.37
CA GLU A 49 -18.56 7.47 2.88
C GLU A 49 -18.40 7.87 4.36
N VAL A 50 -17.75 7.04 5.17
CA VAL A 50 -17.48 7.37 6.58
C VAL A 50 -16.54 8.57 6.67
N LEU A 51 -15.44 8.60 5.92
CA LEU A 51 -14.48 9.71 5.92
C LEU A 51 -15.05 11.04 5.43
N SER A 52 -16.17 11.03 4.71
CA SER A 52 -16.85 12.26 4.26
C SER A 52 -17.51 13.04 5.40
N THR A 53 -17.51 12.52 6.63
CA THR A 53 -18.13 13.14 7.81
C THR A 53 -17.11 13.46 8.90
N ASP A 54 -17.31 14.55 9.63
CA ASP A 54 -16.47 14.89 10.79
C ASP A 54 -16.40 13.76 11.81
N ALA A 55 -17.54 13.10 12.08
CA ALA A 55 -17.62 11.97 12.99
C ALA A 55 -16.81 10.75 12.51
N GLY A 56 -16.77 10.49 11.20
CA GLY A 56 -15.96 9.41 10.63
C GLY A 56 -14.47 9.73 10.65
N ILE A 57 -14.08 10.99 10.42
CA ILE A 57 -12.70 11.44 10.60
C ILE A 57 -12.30 11.30 12.08
N ASP A 58 -13.14 11.73 13.02
CA ASP A 58 -12.91 11.58 14.46
C ASP A 58 -12.72 10.11 14.85
N ARG A 59 -13.55 9.22 14.31
CA ARG A 59 -13.45 7.77 14.51
C ARG A 59 -12.10 7.22 14.01
N ALA A 60 -11.65 7.62 12.83
CA ALA A 60 -10.36 7.19 12.28
C ALA A 60 -9.19 7.65 13.18
N PHE A 61 -9.20 8.91 13.62
CA PHE A 61 -8.19 9.43 14.54
C PHE A 61 -8.21 8.76 15.90
N ALA A 62 -9.38 8.45 16.46
CA ALA A 62 -9.49 7.71 17.72
C ALA A 62 -8.86 6.32 17.62
N LYS A 63 -9.04 5.65 16.48
CA LYS A 63 -8.39 4.35 16.24
C LYS A 63 -6.86 4.49 16.07
N LEU A 64 -6.38 5.51 15.36
CA LEU A 64 -4.94 5.80 15.31
C LEU A 64 -4.35 6.10 16.71
N ASP A 65 -5.12 6.78 17.56
CA ASP A 65 -4.71 7.12 18.93
C ASP A 65 -4.41 5.87 19.77
N SER A 66 -5.14 4.77 19.54
CA SER A 66 -4.95 3.50 20.25
C SER A 66 -3.54 2.89 20.10
N ILE A 67 -2.80 3.26 19.06
CA ILE A 67 -1.44 2.78 18.82
C ILE A 67 -0.39 3.89 18.73
N ARG A 68 -0.78 5.16 18.90
CA ARG A 68 0.07 6.34 18.61
C ARG A 68 1.46 6.25 19.23
N ASP A 69 1.54 5.91 20.51
CA ASP A 69 2.79 5.84 21.27
C ASP A 69 3.66 4.61 20.92
N SER A 70 3.12 3.71 20.10
CA SER A 70 3.78 2.50 19.61
C SER A 70 4.13 2.58 18.12
N VAL A 71 4.06 3.75 17.48
CA VAL A 71 4.35 3.92 16.05
C VAL A 71 5.71 4.56 15.80
N VAL A 72 6.47 3.99 14.87
CA VAL A 72 7.60 4.62 14.18
C VAL A 72 7.09 5.18 12.86
N TRP A 73 7.19 6.50 12.69
CA TRP A 73 6.68 7.21 11.53
C TRP A 73 7.73 7.30 10.43
N TRP A 74 7.57 6.52 9.36
CA TRP A 74 8.47 6.55 8.21
C TRP A 74 8.03 7.59 7.17
N GLU A 75 8.99 8.19 6.49
CA GLU A 75 8.78 9.25 5.49
C GLU A 75 9.26 8.80 4.09
N ALA A 76 10.19 7.84 4.03
CA ALA A 76 10.73 7.30 2.78
C ALA A 76 10.44 5.81 2.63
N GLY A 77 10.05 5.38 1.42
CA GLY A 77 9.67 3.98 1.14
C GLY A 77 10.79 2.94 1.32
N ALA A 78 12.04 3.35 1.52
CA ALA A 78 13.16 2.46 1.86
C ALA A 78 13.23 2.13 3.36
N GLN A 79 12.59 2.91 4.23
CA GLN A 79 12.65 2.73 5.68
C GLN A 79 11.89 1.48 6.19
N PRO A 80 10.68 1.14 5.71
CA PRO A 80 9.91 0.03 6.28
C PRO A 80 10.64 -1.33 6.26
N PRO A 81 11.29 -1.78 5.16
CA PRO A 81 12.08 -3.01 5.18
C PRO A 81 13.24 -2.97 6.18
N GLN A 82 13.88 -1.80 6.35
CA GLN A 82 14.97 -1.63 7.30
C GLN A 82 14.48 -1.71 8.75
N LEU A 83 13.38 -1.01 9.07
CA LEU A 83 12.75 -1.05 10.40
C LEU A 83 12.37 -2.49 10.80
N LEU A 84 11.86 -3.28 9.85
CA LEU A 84 11.59 -4.71 10.07
C LEU A 84 12.86 -5.54 10.24
N ALA A 85 13.89 -5.29 9.42
CA ALA A 85 15.15 -6.02 9.46
C ALA A 85 15.89 -5.81 10.79
N ASP A 86 15.88 -4.58 11.30
CA ASP A 86 16.53 -4.18 12.54
C ASP A 86 15.69 -4.54 13.78
N GLY A 87 14.44 -4.97 13.58
CA GLY A 87 13.52 -5.29 14.66
C GLY A 87 13.00 -4.07 15.43
N GLU A 88 13.16 -2.87 14.86
CA GLU A 88 12.61 -1.64 15.44
C GLU A 88 11.08 -1.65 15.47
N VAL A 89 10.47 -2.33 14.50
CA VAL A 89 9.03 -2.57 14.42
C VAL A 89 8.76 -4.05 14.17
N VAL A 90 7.64 -4.56 14.68
CA VAL A 90 7.20 -5.94 14.44
C VAL A 90 6.30 -6.06 13.21
N MET A 91 5.67 -4.94 12.82
CA MET A 91 4.80 -4.82 11.66
C MET A 91 4.93 -3.40 11.08
N THR A 92 4.78 -3.23 9.77
CA THR A 92 4.80 -1.91 9.13
C THR A 92 3.90 -1.88 7.91
N THR A 93 3.28 -0.74 7.63
CA THR A 93 2.81 -0.44 6.28
C THR A 93 4.02 -0.15 5.39
N ALA A 94 3.91 -0.49 4.11
CA ALA A 94 4.98 -0.31 3.13
C ALA A 94 4.41 -0.34 1.71
N TYR A 95 5.15 0.20 0.75
CA TYR A 95 4.89 -0.11 -0.65
C TYR A 95 5.23 -1.58 -0.89
N ASN A 96 4.27 -2.36 -1.40
CA ASN A 96 4.39 -3.81 -1.52
C ASN A 96 5.61 -4.24 -2.37
N GLY A 97 5.97 -3.48 -3.41
CA GLY A 97 7.17 -3.71 -4.22
C GLY A 97 8.47 -3.63 -3.41
N ARG A 98 8.53 -2.80 -2.35
CA ARG A 98 9.70 -2.70 -1.46
C ARG A 98 9.87 -3.96 -0.61
N ILE A 99 8.77 -4.48 -0.08
CA ILE A 99 8.77 -5.72 0.71
C ILE A 99 9.06 -6.91 -0.19
N PHE A 100 8.41 -6.99 -1.36
CA PHE A 100 8.69 -8.04 -2.33
C PHE A 100 10.17 -8.07 -2.73
N ASN A 101 10.78 -6.93 -3.04
CA ASN A 101 12.21 -6.89 -3.39
C ASN A 101 13.10 -7.34 -2.22
N ALA A 102 12.80 -6.93 -0.98
CA ALA A 102 13.53 -7.39 0.19
C ALA A 102 13.44 -8.92 0.36
N VAL A 103 12.27 -9.52 0.09
CA VAL A 103 12.08 -10.98 0.14
C VAL A 103 12.82 -11.66 -1.02
N ALA A 104 12.53 -11.25 -2.26
CA ALA A 104 12.98 -11.93 -3.46
C ALA A 104 14.48 -11.73 -3.73
N ALA A 105 15.00 -10.51 -3.58
CA ALA A 105 16.39 -10.19 -3.92
C ALA A 105 17.36 -10.30 -2.74
N GLU A 106 16.90 -10.03 -1.51
CA GLU A 106 17.76 -10.00 -0.32
C GLU A 106 17.51 -11.17 0.65
N GLY A 107 16.54 -12.04 0.37
CA GLY A 107 16.22 -13.20 1.19
C GLY A 107 15.67 -12.83 2.57
N LYS A 108 15.07 -11.63 2.74
CA LYS A 108 14.49 -11.24 4.01
C LYS A 108 13.27 -12.11 4.33
N PRO A 109 13.08 -12.55 5.59
CA PRO A 109 11.99 -13.42 5.99
C PRO A 109 10.71 -12.61 6.29
N PHE A 110 10.34 -11.71 5.38
CA PHE A 110 9.14 -10.88 5.51
C PHE A 110 7.96 -11.53 4.81
N GLU A 111 6.76 -11.27 5.32
CA GLU A 111 5.50 -11.67 4.69
C GLU A 111 4.61 -10.44 4.52
N ILE A 112 3.80 -10.43 3.47
CA ILE A 112 2.83 -9.38 3.21
C ILE A 112 1.46 -9.87 3.69
N MET A 113 0.88 -9.14 4.63
CA MET A 113 -0.55 -9.24 4.95
C MET A 113 -1.29 -8.28 4.02
N TRP A 114 -2.17 -8.82 3.17
CA TRP A 114 -2.86 -8.06 2.12
C TRP A 114 -4.18 -7.44 2.56
N ASP A 115 -4.69 -7.82 3.74
CA ASP A 115 -5.93 -7.26 4.27
C ASP A 115 -5.80 -5.76 4.53
N GLY A 116 -6.81 -5.00 4.12
CA GLY A 116 -6.81 -3.55 4.24
C GLY A 116 -5.76 -2.85 3.36
N GLN A 117 -5.27 -3.49 2.29
CA GLN A 117 -4.44 -2.79 1.31
C GLN A 117 -5.22 -1.62 0.69
N VAL A 118 -4.57 -0.46 0.59
CA VAL A 118 -5.07 0.67 -0.17
C VAL A 118 -4.26 0.75 -1.45
N TRP A 119 -4.93 0.59 -2.60
CA TRP A 119 -4.29 0.57 -3.91
C TRP A 119 -4.54 1.86 -4.67
N ASP A 120 -3.60 2.20 -5.54
CA ASP A 120 -3.62 3.39 -6.37
C ASP A 120 -3.27 3.02 -7.82
N LEU A 121 -3.60 3.89 -8.76
CA LEU A 121 -3.23 3.78 -10.17
C LEU A 121 -2.07 4.71 -10.48
N ASP A 122 -0.94 4.13 -10.90
CA ASP A 122 0.12 4.91 -11.55
C ASP A 122 -0.29 5.26 -12.98
N LEU A 123 -0.31 6.55 -13.29
CA LEU A 123 -0.81 7.09 -14.55
C LEU A 123 0.28 7.83 -15.33
N TRP A 124 0.22 7.72 -16.66
CA TRP A 124 0.95 8.62 -17.55
C TRP A 124 0.13 9.89 -17.80
N VAL A 125 0.77 11.05 -17.67
CA VAL A 125 0.19 12.36 -17.99
C VAL A 125 1.07 13.05 -19.02
N ILE A 126 0.46 13.65 -20.04
CA ILE A 126 1.17 14.49 -21.01
C ILE A 126 1.03 15.96 -20.56
N PRO A 127 2.10 16.62 -20.10
CA PRO A 127 2.03 18.03 -19.72
C PRO A 127 1.65 18.92 -20.91
N LYS A 128 0.89 19.99 -20.65
CA LYS A 128 0.55 20.97 -21.67
C LYS A 128 1.83 21.59 -22.26
N GLY A 129 1.96 21.57 -23.58
CA GLY A 129 3.15 22.07 -24.26
C GLY A 129 4.31 21.08 -24.35
N ALA A 130 4.08 19.79 -24.03
CA ALA A 130 5.06 18.73 -24.28
C ALA A 130 5.54 18.76 -25.73
N LYS A 131 6.85 18.65 -25.91
CA LYS A 131 7.50 18.56 -27.22
C LYS A 131 7.46 17.10 -27.71
N ASN A 132 7.65 16.88 -29.01
CA ASN A 132 7.75 15.55 -29.61
C ASN A 132 6.51 14.67 -29.34
N MET A 133 5.32 15.17 -29.70
CA MET A 133 4.05 14.50 -29.43
C MET A 133 3.96 13.10 -30.04
N GLU A 134 4.49 12.90 -31.24
CA GLU A 134 4.48 11.59 -31.91
C GLU A 134 5.19 10.52 -31.07
N ALA A 135 6.45 10.76 -30.71
CA ALA A 135 7.23 9.85 -29.86
C ALA A 135 6.59 9.66 -28.47
N THR A 136 5.96 10.71 -27.92
CA THR A 136 5.24 10.64 -26.63
C THR A 136 4.06 9.67 -26.73
N LEU A 137 3.25 9.78 -27.78
CA LEU A 137 2.10 8.90 -28.01
C LEU A 137 2.54 7.46 -28.30
N ASP A 138 3.63 7.28 -29.05
CA ASP A 138 4.21 5.96 -29.30
C ASP A 138 4.68 5.28 -28.01
N PHE A 139 5.37 6.03 -27.13
CA PHE A 139 5.79 5.52 -25.83
C PHE A 139 4.61 5.15 -24.93
N ILE A 140 3.58 6.00 -24.85
CA ILE A 140 2.38 5.70 -24.05
C ILE A 140 1.67 4.46 -24.59
N LYS A 141 1.53 4.34 -25.92
CA LYS A 141 0.92 3.16 -26.55
C LYS A 141 1.71 1.89 -26.26
N PHE A 142 3.04 1.95 -26.35
CA PHE A 142 3.92 0.83 -26.05
C PHE A 142 3.86 0.44 -24.57
N SER A 143 4.14 1.39 -23.67
CA SER A 143 4.28 1.15 -22.22
C SER A 143 2.96 0.71 -21.56
N THR A 144 1.81 1.11 -22.13
CA THR A 144 0.49 0.65 -21.68
C THR A 144 -0.01 -0.58 -22.46
N GLY A 145 0.80 -1.17 -23.34
CA GLY A 145 0.44 -2.37 -24.09
C GLY A 145 0.40 -3.64 -23.24
N THR A 146 -0.37 -4.64 -23.68
CA THR A 146 -0.58 -5.90 -22.94
C THR A 146 0.72 -6.59 -22.54
N GLN A 147 1.64 -6.79 -23.49
CA GLN A 147 2.91 -7.48 -23.25
C GLN A 147 3.84 -6.63 -22.38
N ALA A 148 4.00 -5.34 -22.69
CA ALA A 148 4.91 -4.46 -21.93
C ALA A 148 4.54 -4.37 -20.44
N LEU A 149 3.24 -4.27 -20.13
CA LEU A 149 2.76 -4.29 -18.74
C LEU A 149 3.03 -5.63 -18.05
N ALA A 150 2.89 -6.75 -18.76
CA ALA A 150 3.20 -8.07 -18.21
C ALA A 150 4.71 -8.28 -18.00
N ASP A 151 5.54 -7.78 -18.92
CA ASP A 151 7.00 -7.85 -18.83
C ASP A 151 7.51 -7.03 -17.63
N GLN A 152 6.93 -5.85 -17.39
CA GLN A 152 7.27 -5.03 -16.21
C GLN A 152 7.03 -5.79 -14.90
N ALA A 153 5.94 -6.57 -14.83
CA ALA A 153 5.59 -7.35 -13.65
C ALA A 153 6.61 -8.48 -13.32
N SER A 154 7.56 -8.78 -14.21
CA SER A 154 8.70 -9.66 -13.90
C SER A 154 9.78 -8.98 -13.06
N TRP A 155 9.82 -7.64 -13.01
CA TRP A 155 10.85 -6.86 -12.32
C TRP A 155 10.40 -6.38 -10.95
N ILE A 156 9.10 -6.22 -10.75
CA ILE A 156 8.53 -5.69 -9.52
C ILE A 156 7.12 -6.26 -9.33
N SER A 157 6.73 -6.46 -8.07
CA SER A 157 5.39 -6.87 -7.67
C SER A 157 4.39 -5.70 -7.84
N TYR A 158 4.17 -5.21 -9.06
CA TYR A 158 3.10 -4.25 -9.36
C TYR A 158 2.13 -4.85 -10.36
N GLY A 159 0.84 -4.81 -10.01
CA GLY A 159 -0.22 -5.44 -10.78
C GLY A 159 -0.41 -4.74 -12.13
N PRO A 160 -0.30 -5.46 -13.27
CA PRO A 160 -0.65 -4.89 -14.57
C PRO A 160 -2.08 -4.36 -14.59
N VAL A 161 -2.27 -3.15 -15.10
CA VAL A 161 -3.60 -2.47 -15.14
C VAL A 161 -4.55 -3.01 -16.21
N ARG A 162 -4.10 -3.94 -17.06
CA ARG A 162 -4.94 -4.59 -18.09
C ARG A 162 -5.26 -6.04 -17.73
N LYS A 163 -6.54 -6.40 -17.86
CA LYS A 163 -7.00 -7.80 -17.76
C LYS A 163 -6.27 -8.74 -18.74
N SER A 164 -5.93 -8.25 -19.93
CA SER A 164 -5.18 -9.01 -20.95
C SER A 164 -3.73 -9.30 -20.56
N SER A 165 -3.14 -8.54 -19.63
CA SER A 165 -1.76 -8.73 -19.16
C SER A 165 -1.65 -9.76 -18.04
N ALA A 166 -2.69 -9.91 -17.21
CA ALA A 166 -2.72 -10.85 -16.10
C ALA A 166 -2.28 -12.30 -16.45
N PRO A 167 -2.77 -12.94 -17.54
CA PRO A 167 -2.34 -14.29 -17.90
C PRO A 167 -0.89 -14.38 -18.42
N LEU A 168 -0.23 -13.24 -18.69
CA LEU A 168 1.14 -13.16 -19.20
C LEU A 168 2.17 -12.84 -18.13
N VAL A 169 1.74 -12.59 -16.88
CA VAL A 169 2.66 -12.35 -15.76
C VAL A 169 3.54 -13.56 -15.56
N SER A 170 4.85 -13.36 -15.70
CA SER A 170 5.84 -14.42 -15.75
C SER A 170 6.49 -14.68 -14.37
N SER A 171 7.73 -15.18 -14.37
CA SER A 171 8.51 -15.37 -13.15
C SER A 171 9.38 -14.15 -12.90
N TYR A 172 9.95 -14.01 -11.71
CA TYR A 172 10.84 -12.90 -11.40
C TYR A 172 12.04 -12.92 -12.36
N HIS A 173 12.44 -11.75 -12.85
CA HIS A 173 13.34 -11.59 -14.00
C HIS A 173 14.64 -12.39 -13.93
N ASN A 174 15.17 -12.66 -12.73
CA ASN A 174 16.39 -13.43 -12.49
C ASN A 174 16.16 -14.71 -11.67
N GLN A 175 14.91 -15.08 -11.36
CA GLN A 175 14.55 -16.28 -10.60
C GLN A 175 13.36 -16.99 -11.27
N PRO A 176 13.62 -17.95 -12.18
CA PRO A 176 12.59 -18.66 -12.95
C PRO A 176 11.55 -19.44 -12.13
N ASP A 177 11.93 -19.84 -10.91
CA ASP A 177 11.07 -20.59 -9.99
C ASP A 177 10.15 -19.69 -9.16
N LEU A 178 10.47 -18.40 -9.06
CA LEU A 178 9.66 -17.42 -8.33
C LEU A 178 8.54 -16.88 -9.23
N LYS A 179 7.36 -17.49 -9.18
CA LYS A 179 6.19 -17.03 -9.94
C LYS A 179 5.69 -15.69 -9.40
N MET A 180 5.56 -14.69 -10.27
CA MET A 180 5.15 -13.35 -9.86
C MET A 180 3.65 -13.22 -9.61
N ALA A 181 2.82 -13.99 -10.31
CA ALA A 181 1.36 -13.85 -10.24
C ALA A 181 0.78 -13.91 -8.81
N PRO A 182 1.18 -14.83 -7.92
CA PRO A 182 0.71 -14.84 -6.52
C PRO A 182 1.15 -13.62 -5.69
N HIS A 183 2.23 -12.96 -6.08
CA HIS A 183 2.76 -11.78 -5.40
C HIS A 183 2.17 -10.47 -5.93
N MET A 184 1.31 -10.50 -6.95
CA MET A 184 0.70 -9.27 -7.46
C MET A 184 -0.34 -8.73 -6.46
N PRO A 185 -0.39 -7.42 -6.19
CA PRO A 185 -1.42 -6.84 -5.35
C PRO A 185 -2.83 -7.13 -5.89
N THR A 186 -2.97 -7.22 -7.21
CA THR A 186 -4.20 -7.52 -7.95
C THR A 186 -4.53 -9.00 -8.09
N ALA A 187 -3.72 -9.90 -7.53
CA ALA A 187 -4.07 -11.33 -7.52
C ALA A 187 -5.39 -11.53 -6.74
N PRO A 188 -6.31 -12.41 -7.17
CA PRO A 188 -7.63 -12.53 -6.56
C PRO A 188 -7.62 -12.74 -5.04
N ALA A 189 -6.67 -13.52 -4.52
CA ALA A 189 -6.52 -13.75 -3.08
C ALA A 189 -6.04 -12.50 -2.31
N ASN A 190 -5.20 -11.69 -2.93
CA ASN A 190 -4.63 -10.50 -2.32
C ASN A 190 -5.63 -9.33 -2.38
N PHE A 191 -6.42 -9.26 -3.46
CA PHE A 191 -7.32 -8.13 -3.76
C PHE A 191 -8.69 -8.23 -3.07
N ALA A 192 -8.93 -9.26 -2.27
CA ALA A 192 -10.25 -9.57 -1.70
C ALA A 192 -10.83 -8.45 -0.81
N THR A 193 -9.98 -7.75 -0.05
CA THR A 193 -10.37 -6.65 0.84
C THR A 193 -9.67 -5.34 0.47
N ALA A 194 -9.22 -5.21 -0.78
CA ALA A 194 -8.51 -4.04 -1.25
C ALA A 194 -9.45 -2.83 -1.37
N LEU A 195 -9.00 -1.68 -0.89
CA LEU A 195 -9.66 -0.39 -1.04
C LEU A 195 -8.96 0.44 -2.13
N GLN A 196 -9.71 0.93 -3.11
CA GLN A 196 -9.16 1.89 -4.06
C GLN A 196 -9.02 3.26 -3.39
N ASN A 197 -7.86 3.90 -3.51
CA ASN A 197 -7.67 5.29 -3.13
C ASN A 197 -8.69 6.20 -3.85
N ASP A 198 -9.44 7.02 -3.10
CA ASP A 198 -10.37 8.00 -3.66
C ASP A 198 -9.66 9.33 -3.95
N PHE A 199 -9.34 9.56 -5.23
CA PHE A 199 -8.63 10.76 -5.66
C PHE A 199 -9.43 12.04 -5.49
N GLU A 200 -10.76 11.99 -5.59
CA GLU A 200 -11.62 13.18 -5.46
C GLU A 200 -11.70 13.59 -4.00
N PHE A 201 -11.95 12.63 -3.10
CA PHE A 201 -11.92 12.88 -1.66
C PHE A 201 -10.58 13.50 -1.23
N TRP A 202 -9.46 12.92 -1.66
CA TRP A 202 -8.15 13.47 -1.30
C TRP A 202 -7.85 14.80 -1.97
N ALA A 203 -8.28 15.05 -3.21
CA ALA A 203 -8.13 16.37 -3.84
C ALA A 203 -8.83 17.47 -3.04
N ASP A 204 -10.01 17.18 -2.49
CA ASP A 204 -10.81 18.16 -1.75
C ASP A 204 -10.38 18.32 -0.28
N ASN A 205 -9.86 17.25 0.35
CA ASN A 205 -9.66 17.20 1.81
C ASN A 205 -8.19 17.12 2.27
N GLN A 206 -7.23 16.88 1.37
CA GLN A 206 -5.85 16.55 1.75
C GLN A 206 -5.18 17.63 2.62
N ASP A 207 -5.33 18.90 2.29
CA ASP A 207 -4.65 19.98 3.02
C ASP A 207 -5.15 20.09 4.46
N GLN A 208 -6.48 20.07 4.65
CA GLN A 208 -7.09 20.11 5.99
C GLN A 208 -6.74 18.86 6.81
N LEU A 209 -6.78 17.67 6.20
CA LEU A 209 -6.44 16.43 6.89
C LEU A 209 -4.95 16.35 7.24
N ASN A 210 -4.07 16.91 6.41
CA ASN A 210 -2.65 17.03 6.72
C ASN A 210 -2.42 17.95 7.93
N GLU A 211 -3.06 19.13 7.97
CA GLU A 211 -2.98 20.04 9.11
C GLU A 211 -3.45 19.35 10.39
N ARG A 212 -4.63 18.71 10.33
CA ARG A 212 -5.20 17.96 11.46
C ARG A 212 -4.27 16.82 11.91
N PHE A 213 -3.72 16.06 10.96
CA PHE A 213 -2.79 14.96 11.26
C PHE A 213 -1.52 15.47 11.95
N ASN A 214 -0.92 16.56 11.46
CA ASN A 214 0.27 17.15 12.06
C ASN A 214 -0.01 17.70 13.47
N ALA A 215 -1.18 18.33 13.66
CA ALA A 215 -1.60 18.80 14.97
C ALA A 215 -1.87 17.65 15.95
N TRP A 216 -2.44 16.54 15.48
CA TRP A 216 -2.62 15.33 16.28
C TRP A 216 -1.28 14.68 16.64
N LEU A 217 -0.36 14.57 15.68
CA LEU A 217 0.95 13.94 15.87
C LEU A 217 1.87 14.69 16.83
N SER A 218 1.65 16.00 17.00
CA SER A 218 2.46 16.87 17.87
C SER A 218 2.02 16.87 19.34
N LYS A 219 0.97 16.11 19.69
CA LYS A 219 0.45 15.96 21.07
C LYS A 219 1.07 14.76 21.76
#